data_AF-A0A8T3NLD9-F1
#
_entry.id   AF-A0A8T3NLD9-F1
#
_cell.length_a   1.000
_cell.length_b   1.000
_cell.length_c   1.000
_cell.angle_alpha   90.00
_cell.angle_beta   90.00
_cell.angle_gamma   90.00
#
_symmetry.space_group_name_H-M   'P 1'
#
loop_
_entity.id
_entity.type
_entity.pdbx_description
1 polymer ?
#
loop_
_entity_poly.entity_id
_entity_poly.type
_entity_poly.pdbx_seq_one_letter_code
_entity_poly.pdbx_strand_id
1 'polypeptide(L)'
;MTTSRVAGYVLLTLRARREGEQYVSECVELGVASCGGTIDEAFEAIKDAAAVYLQTLDDEGELERVLAARGVEVIPGEPPEEGGEIRVMARPKEYVSAEPLPLPIPA
;
A
#
# COMPACT_ATOMS: atom_id res chain seq x y z
N MET A 1 23.90 -5.02 -16.85
CA MET A 1 24.16 -3.89 -15.92
C MET A 1 23.17 -4.07 -14.79
N THR A 2 23.60 -4.62 -13.66
CA THR A 2 22.72 -4.83 -12.50
C THR A 2 22.67 -3.51 -11.75
N THR A 3 21.63 -2.72 -12.00
CA THR A 3 21.37 -1.49 -11.26
C THR A 3 21.00 -1.91 -9.83
N SER A 4 21.92 -1.71 -8.88
CA SER A 4 21.65 -1.93 -7.46
C SER A 4 20.53 -0.97 -7.04
N ARG A 5 19.34 -1.50 -6.75
CA ARG A 5 18.25 -0.71 -6.17
C ARG A 5 18.54 -0.52 -4.67
N VAL A 6 18.36 0.69 -4.19
CA VAL A 6 18.43 0.98 -2.75
C VAL A 6 17.20 0.34 -2.10
N ALA A 7 17.40 -0.46 -1.05
CA ALA A 7 16.30 -0.96 -0.23
C ALA A 7 15.51 0.25 0.32
N GLY A 8 14.19 0.20 0.19
CA GLY A 8 13.32 1.32 0.51
C GLY A 8 11.88 0.90 0.69
N TYR A 9 11.04 1.87 1.02
CA TYR A 9 9.61 1.70 1.17
C TYR A 9 8.86 2.86 0.51
N VAL A 10 7.56 2.68 0.32
CA VAL A 10 6.64 3.73 -0.14
C VAL A 10 5.63 4.01 0.95
N LEU A 11 5.19 5.26 1.07
CA LEU A 11 4.10 5.63 1.95
C LEU A 11 2.80 5.67 1.15
N LEU A 12 1.84 4.82 1.51
CA LEU A 12 0.59 4.65 0.76
C LEU A 12 -0.61 5.03 1.61
N THR A 13 -1.60 5.65 0.98
CA THR A 13 -2.89 5.98 1.61
C THR A 13 -3.85 4.82 1.40
N LEU A 14 -4.19 4.15 2.49
CA LEU A 14 -5.19 3.09 2.50
C LEU A 14 -6.52 3.66 3.02
N ARG A 15 -7.60 3.39 2.29
CA ARG A 15 -8.95 3.83 2.65
C ARG A 15 -9.86 2.62 2.76
N ALA A 16 -10.67 2.56 3.81
CA ALA A 16 -11.70 1.55 3.98
C ALA A 16 -13.05 2.20 4.31
N ARG A 17 -14.12 1.74 3.66
CA ARG A 17 -15.49 2.23 3.90
C ARG A 17 -16.48 1.09 4.06
N ARG A 18 -17.44 1.23 4.97
CA ARG A 18 -18.51 0.22 5.15
C ARG A 18 -19.49 0.28 3.98
N GLU A 19 -19.68 -0.83 3.28
CA GLU A 19 -20.72 -1.03 2.27
C GLU A 19 -21.55 -2.27 2.64
N GLY A 20 -22.78 -2.04 3.12
CA GLY A 20 -23.63 -3.12 3.64
C GLY A 20 -22.98 -3.84 4.82
N GLU A 21 -22.79 -5.15 4.67
CA GLU A 21 -22.22 -6.02 5.71
C GLU A 21 -20.69 -6.20 5.65
N GLN A 22 -20.02 -5.53 4.71
CA GLN A 22 -18.58 -5.62 4.51
C GLN A 22 -17.93 -4.23 4.47
N TYR A 23 -16.61 -4.21 4.57
CA TYR A 23 -15.77 -3.05 4.28
C TYR A 23 -15.11 -3.23 2.92
N VAL A 24 -15.22 -2.21 2.07
CA VAL A 24 -14.47 -2.11 0.81
C VAL A 24 -13.26 -1.22 1.08
N SER A 25 -12.08 -1.68 0.68
CA SER A 25 -10.81 -0.98 0.87
C SER A 25 -10.08 -0.74 -0.44
N GLU A 26 -9.27 0.31 -0.48
CA GLU A 26 -8.44 0.66 -1.63
C GLU A 26 -7.13 1.33 -1.20
N CYS A 27 -6.10 1.15 -2.02
CA CYS A 27 -4.87 1.94 -1.99
C CYS A 27 -5.00 3.04 -3.04
N VAL A 28 -5.01 4.30 -2.58
CA VAL A 28 -5.35 5.46 -3.42
C VAL A 28 -4.33 5.65 -4.54
N GLU A 29 -3.05 5.51 -4.24
CA GLU A 29 -1.96 5.74 -5.17
C GLU A 29 -1.85 4.62 -6.22
N LEU A 30 -2.06 3.37 -5.81
CA LEU A 30 -1.91 2.19 -6.67
C LEU A 30 -3.22 1.84 -7.42
N GLY A 31 -4.37 2.34 -6.97
CA GLY A 31 -5.67 1.99 -7.54
C GLY A 31 -6.03 0.52 -7.35
N VAL A 32 -5.43 -0.12 -6.35
CA VAL A 32 -5.72 -1.50 -5.95
C VAL A 32 -6.89 -1.47 -4.98
N ALA A 33 -7.78 -2.45 -5.04
CA ALA A 33 -8.92 -2.58 -4.15
C ALA A 33 -9.02 -3.98 -3.54
N SER A 34 -9.58 -4.07 -2.35
CA SER A 34 -9.83 -5.30 -1.61
C SER A 34 -11.08 -5.16 -0.74
N CYS A 35 -11.41 -6.18 0.06
CA CYS A 35 -12.52 -6.12 1.01
C CYS A 35 -12.32 -7.05 2.22
N GLY A 36 -13.10 -6.80 3.28
CA GLY A 36 -13.12 -7.61 4.50
C GLY A 36 -14.46 -7.51 5.23
N GLY A 37 -14.79 -8.47 6.09
CA GLY A 37 -16.00 -8.42 6.93
C GLY A 37 -15.88 -7.41 8.06
N THR A 38 -14.67 -7.21 8.55
CA THR A 38 -14.31 -6.18 9.54
C THR A 38 -13.41 -5.10 8.94
N ILE A 39 -13.25 -4.00 9.69
CA ILE A 39 -12.33 -2.93 9.30
C ILE A 39 -10.88 -3.43 9.26
N ASP A 40 -10.46 -4.23 10.24
CA ASP A 40 -9.10 -4.79 10.32
C ASP A 40 -8.83 -5.72 9.13
N GLU A 41 -9.76 -6.63 8.86
CA GLU A 41 -9.67 -7.52 7.70
C GLU A 41 -9.54 -6.74 6.39
N ALA A 42 -10.29 -5.64 6.24
CA ALA A 42 -10.23 -4.85 5.03
C ALA A 42 -8.89 -4.11 4.87
N PHE A 43 -8.28 -3.63 5.96
CA PHE A 43 -6.96 -2.98 5.93
C PHE A 43 -5.82 -3.98 5.68
N GLU A 44 -5.85 -5.15 6.34
CA GLU A 44 -4.89 -6.23 6.08
C GLU A 44 -4.99 -6.71 4.63
N ALA A 45 -6.21 -6.97 4.14
CA ALA A 45 -6.41 -7.47 2.79
C ALA A 45 -6.00 -6.48 1.69
N ILE A 46 -6.11 -5.16 1.91
CA ILE A 46 -5.61 -4.17 0.94
C ILE A 46 -4.10 -4.01 1.03
N LYS A 47 -3.51 -4.15 2.22
CA LYS A 47 -2.05 -4.10 2.40
C LYS A 47 -1.38 -5.27 1.68
N ASP A 48 -1.91 -6.48 1.83
CA ASP A 48 -1.46 -7.66 1.10
C ASP A 48 -1.62 -7.48 -0.42
N ALA A 49 -2.78 -7.00 -0.88
CA ALA A 49 -3.03 -6.77 -2.29
C ALA A 49 -2.06 -5.72 -2.89
N ALA A 50 -1.76 -4.66 -2.15
CA ALA A 50 -0.78 -3.65 -2.53
C ALA A 50 0.63 -4.25 -2.61
N ALA A 51 1.03 -5.08 -1.65
CA ALA A 51 2.33 -5.76 -1.65
C ALA A 51 2.48 -6.69 -2.86
N VAL A 52 1.46 -7.50 -3.16
CA VAL A 52 1.43 -8.38 -4.34
C VAL A 52 1.50 -7.58 -5.64
N TYR A 53 0.82 -6.43 -5.71
CA TYR A 53 0.90 -5.55 -6.88
C TYR A 53 2.31 -5.01 -7.09
N LEU A 54 2.97 -4.51 -6.04
CA LEU A 54 4.35 -4.02 -6.11
C LEU A 54 5.34 -5.14 -6.50
N GLN A 55 5.15 -6.35 -5.96
CA GLN A 55 5.94 -7.51 -6.35
C GLN A 55 5.77 -7.85 -7.83
N THR A 56 4.53 -7.85 -8.32
CA THR A 56 4.23 -8.13 -9.74
C THR A 56 4.91 -7.11 -10.65
N LEU A 57 4.85 -5.82 -10.29
CA LEU A 57 5.54 -4.78 -11.04
C LEU A 57 7.07 -4.93 -11.01
N ASP A 58 7.63 -5.42 -9.91
CA ASP A 58 9.07 -5.67 -9.81
C ASP A 58 9.49 -6.84 -10.71
N ASP A 59 8.74 -7.94 -10.66
CA ASP A 59 8.95 -9.12 -11.50
C ASP A 59 8.88 -8.80 -13.00
N GLU A 60 8.02 -7.84 -13.37
CA GLU A 60 7.88 -7.33 -14.75
C GLU A 60 8.92 -6.26 -15.11
N GLY A 61 9.73 -5.77 -14.16
CA GLY A 61 10.70 -4.69 -14.37
C GLY A 61 10.07 -3.30 -14.53
N GLU A 62 8.81 -3.15 -14.13
CA GLU A 62 7.96 -1.98 -14.35
C GLU A 62 7.80 -1.09 -13.10
N LEU A 63 8.24 -1.58 -11.92
CA LEU A 63 8.02 -0.95 -10.62
C LEU A 63 8.41 0.54 -10.56
N GLU A 64 9.66 0.88 -10.88
CA GLU A 64 10.14 2.27 -10.89
C GLU A 64 9.32 3.17 -11.82
N ARG A 65 9.06 2.69 -13.05
CA ARG A 65 8.33 3.47 -14.06
C ARG A 65 6.91 3.76 -13.59
N VAL A 66 6.23 2.76 -13.03
CA VAL A 66 4.84 2.89 -12.57
C VAL A 66 4.75 3.76 -11.31
N LEU A 67 5.65 3.61 -10.33
CA LEU A 67 5.68 4.47 -9.15
C LEU A 67 5.93 5.94 -9.54
N ALA A 68 6.91 6.19 -10.40
CA ALA A 68 7.22 7.54 -10.90
C ALA A 68 6.04 8.15 -11.67
N ALA A 69 5.39 7.37 -12.55
CA ALA A 69 4.22 7.83 -13.30
C ALA A 69 3.01 8.16 -12.41
N ARG A 70 2.91 7.53 -11.24
CA ARG A 70 1.86 7.77 -10.23
C ARG A 70 2.26 8.82 -9.19
N GLY A 71 3.47 9.37 -9.27
CA GLY A 71 3.97 10.36 -8.31
C GLY A 71 4.23 9.77 -6.91
N VAL A 72 4.50 8.46 -6.82
CA VAL A 72 4.84 7.79 -5.56
C VAL A 72 6.35 7.85 -5.35
N GLU A 73 6.78 8.50 -4.28
CA GLU A 73 8.19 8.63 -3.94
C GLU A 73 8.69 7.40 -3.18
N VAL A 74 9.88 6.92 -3.55
CA VAL A 74 10.58 5.86 -2.83
C VAL A 74 11.43 6.47 -1.72
N ILE A 75 11.18 6.04 -0.49
CA ILE A 75 11.91 6.47 0.70
C ILE A 75 13.02 5.44 0.95
N PRO A 76 14.31 5.83 0.97
CA PRO A 76 15.40 4.91 1.22
C PRO A 76 15.45 4.47 2.68
N GLY A 77 15.86 3.22 2.92
CA GLY A 77 16.00 2.63 4.26
C GLY A 77 14.82 1.75 4.67
N GLU A 78 14.79 1.38 5.95
CA GLU A 78 13.73 0.56 6.53
C GLU A 78 12.53 1.42 6.94
N PRO A 79 11.29 0.91 6.82
CA PRO A 79 10.12 1.59 7.34
C PRO A 79 10.19 1.67 8.88
N PRO A 80 9.58 2.70 9.51
CA PRO A 80 9.57 2.82 10.96
C PRO A 80 8.89 1.61 11.63
N GLU A 81 9.54 1.04 12.66
CA GLU A 81 9.01 -0.11 13.42
C GLU A 81 7.73 0.23 14.19
N GLU A 82 7.60 1.48 14.65
CA GLU A 82 6.43 2.01 15.34
C GLU A 82 5.83 3.17 14.50
N GLY A 83 4.62 2.97 13.97
CA GLY A 83 3.93 4.04 13.23
C GLY A 83 2.76 3.68 12.31
N GLY A 84 2.38 2.40 12.19
CA GLY A 84 1.48 1.95 11.10
C GLY A 84 0.02 2.40 11.22
N GLU A 85 -0.68 2.09 12.32
CA GLU A 85 -2.15 2.09 12.28
C GLU A 85 -2.82 3.33 12.88
N ILE A 86 -2.37 4.54 12.52
CA ILE A 86 -3.18 5.72 12.87
C ILE A 86 -4.35 5.82 11.89
N ARG A 87 -5.43 5.10 12.22
CA ARG A 87 -6.67 5.16 11.45
C ARG A 87 -7.48 6.38 11.85
N VAL A 88 -7.63 7.31 10.91
CA VAL A 88 -8.47 8.49 11.09
C VAL A 88 -9.80 8.26 10.42
N MET A 89 -10.90 8.53 11.13
CA MET A 89 -12.22 8.56 10.53
C MET A 89 -12.35 9.84 9.69
N ALA A 90 -12.18 9.73 8.37
CA ALA A 90 -12.26 10.86 7.46
C ALA A 90 -13.72 11.32 7.28
N ARG A 91 -14.67 10.38 7.29
CA ARG A 91 -16.13 10.59 7.18
C ARG A 91 -16.87 9.50 7.96
N PRO A 92 -18.19 9.62 8.21
CA PRO A 92 -18.95 8.56 8.85
C PRO A 92 -18.74 7.21 8.15
N LYS A 93 -18.22 6.22 8.88
CA LYS A 93 -17.90 4.86 8.39
C LYS A 93 -16.83 4.78 7.29
N GLU A 94 -16.02 5.83 7.11
CA GLU A 94 -14.85 5.86 6.23
C GLU A 94 -13.60 6.13 7.05
N TYR A 95 -12.62 5.25 6.91
CA TYR A 95 -11.37 5.26 7.65
C TYR A 95 -10.21 5.35 6.67
N VAL A 96 -9.18 6.08 7.06
CA VAL A 96 -7.97 6.27 6.26
C VAL A 96 -6.75 6.02 7.15
N SER A 97 -5.76 5.31 6.62
CA SER A 97 -4.45 5.09 7.22
C SER A 97 -3.35 5.44 6.23
N ALA A 98 -2.22 5.94 6.72
CA ALA A 98 -1.01 6.10 5.93
C ALA A 98 -0.05 4.97 6.31
N GLU A 99 0.15 4.00 5.41
CA GLU A 99 0.91 2.78 5.69
C GLU A 99 2.25 2.80 4.95
N PRO A 100 3.38 2.66 5.67
CA PRO A 100 4.65 2.40 5.03
C PRO A 100 4.68 0.94 4.54
N LEU A 101 4.94 0.74 3.24
CA LEU A 101 5.01 -0.57 2.63
C LEU A 101 6.42 -0.79 2.02
N PRO A 102 7.17 -1.80 2.50
CA PRO A 102 8.50 -2.09 1.97
C PRO A 102 8.41 -2.50 0.50
N LEU A 103 9.38 -2.06 -0.30
CA LEU A 103 9.50 -2.49 -1.68
C LEU A 103 10.13 -3.90 -1.74
N PRO A 104 9.80 -4.69 -2.79
CA PRO A 104 10.50 -5.94 -3.08
C PRO A 104 12.01 -5.75 -3.14
N ILE A 105 12.75 -6.70 -2.56
CA ILE A 105 14.20 -6.77 -2.72
C ILE A 105 14.48 -7.57 -4.00
N PRO A 106 15.14 -6.99 -5.02
CA PRO A 106 15.49 -7.73 -6.22
C PRO A 106 16.44 -8.88 -5.89
N ALA A 107 16.19 -10.04 -6.51
CA ALA A 107 16.98 -11.27 -6.33
C ALA A 107 18.40 -11.18 -6.93
#